data_AF-M5BLQ8-F1
#
_entry.id   AF-M5BLQ8-F1
#
_cell.length_a   1.000
_cell.length_b   1.000
_cell.length_c   1.000
_cell.angle_alpha   90.00
_cell.angle_beta   90.00
_cell.angle_gamma   90.00
#
_symmetry.space_group_name_H-M   'P 1'
#
loop_
_entity.id
_entity.type
_entity.pdbx_description
1 polymer ?
#
loop_
_entity_poly.entity_id
_entity_poly.type
_entity_poly.pdbx_seq_one_letter_code
_entity_poly.pdbx_strand_id
1 'polypeptide(L)'
;MSGQQKFKQEPHKLLVIPGPIEIADEVLYANAHPSMSHVSSDFIPVFGDCIKMLRQVLYTKDGQPFLVSGSGTLGWDMVASNLVEAGEDALVLHSGYFGDSFADW
;
A
#
# COMPACT_ATOMS: atom_id res chain seq x y z
N MET A 1 -2.32 -13.28 -35.19
CA MET A 1 -2.68 -12.93 -33.80
C MET A 1 -1.82 -13.79 -32.89
N SER A 2 -0.62 -13.32 -32.52
CA SER A 2 0.23 -14.05 -31.57
C SER A 2 -0.44 -14.00 -30.21
N GLY A 3 -0.80 -15.16 -29.65
CA GLY A 3 -1.27 -15.25 -28.27
C GLY A 3 -0.23 -14.61 -27.37
N GLN A 4 -0.60 -13.55 -26.66
CA GLN A 4 0.29 -12.83 -25.77
C GLN A 4 0.66 -13.81 -24.64
N GLN A 5 1.93 -14.21 -24.59
CA GLN A 5 2.40 -15.14 -23.57
C GLN A 5 2.27 -14.44 -22.21
N LYS A 6 1.43 -14.96 -21.32
CA LYS A 6 1.24 -14.41 -19.98
C LYS A 6 2.53 -14.62 -19.17
N PHE A 7 3.08 -13.55 -18.59
CA PHE A 7 4.23 -13.65 -17.69
C PHE A 7 3.93 -14.64 -16.56
N LYS A 8 4.95 -15.42 -16.20
CA LYS A 8 4.90 -16.39 -15.11
C LYS A 8 6.25 -16.40 -14.40
N GLN A 9 6.24 -16.34 -13.08
CA GLN A 9 7.43 -16.48 -12.25
C GLN A 9 8.08 -17.86 -12.44
N GLU A 10 9.41 -17.89 -12.40
CA GLU A 10 10.17 -19.15 -12.35
C GLU A 10 9.85 -19.93 -11.07
N PRO A 11 9.98 -21.27 -11.06
CA PRO A 11 9.79 -22.06 -9.86
C PRO A 11 10.70 -21.59 -8.71
N HIS A 12 10.11 -21.36 -7.54
CA HIS A 12 10.81 -20.97 -6.31
C HIS A 12 10.14 -21.59 -5.08
N LYS A 13 10.80 -21.49 -3.92
CA LYS A 13 10.21 -21.95 -2.66
C LYS A 13 9.08 -21.02 -2.25
N LEU A 14 7.95 -21.61 -1.85
CA LEU A 14 6.82 -20.85 -1.33
C LEU A 14 7.19 -20.13 -0.03
N LEU A 15 6.99 -18.81 0.00
CA LEU A 15 7.16 -17.96 1.17
C LEU A 15 5.93 -18.06 2.09
N VAL A 16 6.15 -18.60 3.30
CA VAL A 16 5.08 -18.91 4.28
C VAL A 16 5.25 -18.16 5.60
N ILE A 17 5.53 -16.87 5.52
CA ILE A 17 5.59 -15.95 6.67
C ILE A 17 4.42 -14.96 6.63
N PRO A 18 4.08 -14.25 7.73
CA PRO A 18 2.98 -13.28 7.74
C PRO A 18 3.19 -12.06 6.84
N GLY A 19 4.44 -11.77 6.45
CA GLY A 19 4.80 -10.65 5.60
C GLY A 19 6.31 -10.48 5.47
N PRO A 20 6.84 -10.13 4.27
CA PRO A 20 6.14 -10.10 2.98
C PRO A 20 5.66 -11.51 2.56
N ILE A 21 4.74 -11.56 1.59
CA ILE A 21 4.19 -12.81 1.03
C ILE A 21 4.42 -12.86 -0.49
N GLU A 22 4.00 -13.95 -1.12
CA GLU A 22 4.05 -14.09 -2.58
C GLU A 22 3.29 -12.99 -3.32
N ILE A 23 3.83 -12.58 -4.46
CA ILE A 23 3.25 -11.56 -5.36
C ILE A 23 2.64 -12.28 -6.55
N ALA A 24 1.45 -11.86 -6.99
CA ALA A 24 0.84 -12.42 -8.19
C ALA A 24 1.66 -12.08 -9.46
N ASP A 25 1.75 -13.04 -10.39
CA ASP A 25 2.48 -12.89 -11.67
C ASP A 25 2.16 -11.56 -12.39
N GLU A 26 0.89 -11.17 -12.44
CA GLU A 26 0.44 -9.95 -13.14
C GLU A 26 0.91 -8.66 -12.47
N VAL A 27 1.04 -8.63 -11.15
CA VAL A 27 1.55 -7.48 -10.39
C VAL A 27 3.06 -7.36 -10.61
N LEU A 28 3.78 -8.48 -10.58
CA LEU A 28 5.22 -8.48 -10.86
C LEU A 28 5.52 -8.07 -12.31
N TYR A 29 4.71 -8.51 -13.26
CA TYR A 29 4.81 -8.08 -14.65
C TYR A 29 4.53 -6.58 -14.80
N ALA A 30 3.50 -6.04 -14.14
CA ALA A 30 3.21 -4.61 -14.14
C ALA A 30 4.36 -3.78 -13.54
N ASN A 31 5.07 -4.30 -12.54
CA ASN A 31 6.23 -3.64 -11.95
C ASN A 31 7.44 -3.52 -12.92
N ALA A 32 7.47 -4.32 -13.98
CA ALA A 32 8.48 -4.20 -15.04
C ALA A 32 8.17 -3.08 -16.05
N HIS A 33 7.09 -2.31 -15.84
CA HIS A 33 6.77 -1.16 -16.67
C HIS A 33 7.90 -0.11 -16.61
N PRO A 34 8.34 0.47 -17.75
CA PRO A 34 9.34 1.53 -17.75
C PRO A 34 8.95 2.72 -16.87
N SER A 35 9.94 3.37 -16.26
CA SER A 35 9.70 4.54 -15.41
C SER A 35 8.94 5.62 -16.16
N MET A 36 7.92 6.17 -15.51
CA MET A 36 7.04 7.20 -16.05
C MET A 36 7.13 8.45 -15.17
N SER A 37 6.96 9.63 -15.78
CA SER A 37 6.86 10.88 -15.02
C SER A 37 5.56 10.90 -14.20
N HIS A 38 5.67 11.25 -12.92
CA HIS A 38 4.54 11.33 -11.98
C HIS A 38 3.54 12.46 -12.29
N VAL A 39 3.88 13.36 -13.22
CA VAL A 39 2.98 14.41 -13.73
C VAL A 39 2.59 14.20 -15.19
N SER A 40 2.92 13.05 -15.77
CA SER A 40 2.55 12.75 -17.16
C SER A 40 1.04 12.55 -17.33
N SER A 41 0.54 12.87 -18.53
CA SER A 41 -0.84 12.58 -18.92
C SER A 41 -1.21 11.11 -18.78
N ASP A 42 -0.23 10.23 -18.92
CA ASP A 42 -0.42 8.78 -18.90
C ASP A 42 -0.49 8.24 -17.47
N PHE A 43 0.18 8.89 -16.50
CA PHE A 43 0.16 8.50 -15.09
C PHE A 43 -1.09 8.98 -14.34
N ILE A 44 -1.57 10.18 -14.66
CA ILE A 44 -2.75 10.78 -14.01
C ILE A 44 -3.95 9.82 -13.93
N PRO A 45 -4.40 9.17 -15.03
CA PRO A 45 -5.52 8.23 -14.95
C PRO A 45 -5.21 7.01 -14.09
N VAL A 46 -3.98 6.46 -14.17
CA VAL A 46 -3.56 5.31 -13.36
C VAL A 46 -3.65 5.64 -11.87
N PHE A 47 -3.10 6.78 -11.44
CA PHE A 47 -3.18 7.21 -10.06
C PHE A 47 -4.63 7.45 -9.60
N GLY A 48 -5.44 8.08 -10.45
CA GLY A 48 -6.87 8.31 -10.19
C GLY A 48 -7.66 7.01 -10.02
N ASP A 49 -7.37 5.99 -10.83
CA ASP A 49 -8.01 4.69 -10.73
C ASP A 49 -7.54 3.91 -9.49
N CYS A 50 -6.27 4.00 -9.11
CA CYS A 50 -5.77 3.47 -7.85
C CYS A 50 -6.55 4.03 -6.64
N ILE A 51 -6.82 5.34 -6.60
CA ILE A 51 -7.62 5.96 -5.53
C ILE A 51 -9.04 5.37 -5.52
N LYS A 52 -9.69 5.25 -6.69
CA LYS A 52 -11.07 4.71 -6.79
C LYS A 52 -11.13 3.25 -6.34
N MET A 53 -10.18 2.42 -6.76
CA MET A 53 -10.11 1.01 -6.36
C MET A 53 -9.81 0.89 -4.86
N LEU A 54 -8.94 1.74 -4.30
CA LEU A 54 -8.61 1.71 -2.88
C LEU A 54 -9.83 2.06 -2.01
N ARG A 55 -10.73 2.94 -2.46
CA ARG A 55 -12.02 3.17 -1.76
C ARG A 55 -12.85 1.90 -1.65
N GLN A 56 -12.86 1.06 -2.69
CA GLN A 56 -13.59 -0.21 -2.69
C GLN A 56 -12.96 -1.20 -1.69
N VAL A 57 -11.62 -1.30 -1.67
CA VAL A 57 -10.88 -2.14 -0.73
C VAL A 57 -11.12 -1.72 0.73
N LEU A 58 -11.20 -0.41 0.98
CA LEU A 58 -11.44 0.16 2.32
C LEU A 58 -12.94 0.30 2.66
N TYR A 59 -13.84 -0.18 1.80
CA TYR A 59 -15.29 -0.13 1.99
C TYR A 59 -15.85 1.28 2.30
N THR A 60 -15.25 2.32 1.71
CA THR A 60 -15.69 3.71 1.92
C THR A 60 -16.32 4.30 0.66
N LYS A 61 -17.34 5.15 0.83
CA LYS A 61 -18.04 5.83 -0.27
C LYS A 61 -17.49 7.23 -0.53
N ASP A 62 -17.08 7.92 0.53
CA ASP A 62 -16.78 9.34 0.59
C ASP A 62 -15.39 9.63 1.19
N GLY A 63 -14.76 8.65 1.82
CA GLY A 63 -13.38 8.77 2.31
C GLY A 63 -12.40 9.10 1.19
N GLN A 64 -11.34 9.84 1.54
CA GLN A 64 -10.24 10.15 0.63
C GLN A 64 -9.03 9.26 0.96
N PRO A 65 -8.72 8.24 0.15
CA PRO A 65 -7.49 7.48 0.33
C PRO A 65 -6.26 8.33 0.02
N PHE A 66 -5.19 8.06 0.77
CA PHE A 66 -3.86 8.57 0.48
C PHE A 66 -2.98 7.43 -0.02
N LEU A 67 -2.34 7.61 -1.18
CA LEU A 67 -1.33 6.67 -1.68
C LEU A 67 0.04 7.27 -1.41
N VAL A 68 0.78 6.66 -0.49
CA VAL A 68 2.10 7.14 -0.06
C VAL A 68 3.10 6.02 -0.21
N SER A 69 4.28 6.33 -0.76
CA SER A 69 5.38 5.39 -0.88
C SER A 69 6.05 5.17 0.47
N GLY A 70 5.74 4.06 1.13
CA GLY A 70 6.33 3.68 2.41
C GLY A 70 5.88 2.30 2.88
N SER A 71 6.48 1.82 3.96
CA SER A 71 6.01 0.63 4.68
C SER A 71 4.68 0.93 5.38
N GLY A 72 4.00 -0.11 5.86
CA GLY A 72 2.79 0.05 6.67
C GLY A 72 3.00 0.88 7.94
N THR A 73 4.21 0.85 8.52
CA THR A 73 4.58 1.64 9.70
C THR A 73 4.61 3.15 9.43
N LEU A 74 4.83 3.61 8.19
CA LEU A 74 4.69 5.04 7.86
C LEU A 74 3.25 5.54 8.10
N GLY A 75 2.26 4.64 8.01
CA GLY A 75 0.87 4.97 8.34
C GLY A 75 0.69 5.40 9.80
N TRP A 76 1.53 4.91 10.72
CA TRP A 76 1.52 5.32 12.12
C TRP A 76 1.92 6.79 12.27
N ASP A 77 3.07 7.17 11.71
CA ASP A 77 3.56 8.55 11.72
C ASP A 77 2.55 9.50 11.06
N MET A 78 1.97 9.08 9.93
CA MET A 78 0.94 9.86 9.23
C MET A 78 -0.28 10.11 10.11
N VAL A 79 -0.75 9.11 10.85
CA VAL A 79 -1.92 9.25 11.73
C VAL A 79 -1.58 10.09 12.96
N ALA A 80 -0.50 9.75 13.68
CA ALA A 80 -0.12 10.44 14.90
C ALA A 80 0.20 11.92 14.65
N SER A 81 0.99 12.22 13.62
CA SER A 81 1.45 13.60 13.33
C SER A 81 0.35 14.51 12.78
N ASN A 82 -0.75 13.97 12.26
CA ASN A 82 -1.82 14.77 11.67
C ASN A 82 -3.11 14.81 12.49
N LEU A 83 -3.28 13.92 13.47
CA LEU A 83 -4.51 13.84 14.29
C LEU A 83 -4.31 14.16 15.77
N VAL A 84 -3.07 14.29 16.26
CA VAL A 84 -2.77 14.58 17.66
C VAL A 84 -1.80 15.75 17.76
N GLU A 85 -2.15 16.74 18.58
CA GLU A 85 -1.29 17.88 18.88
C GLU A 85 -0.55 17.72 20.22
N ALA A 86 0.49 18.55 20.42
CA ALA A 86 1.26 18.54 21.66
C ALA A 86 0.37 18.94 22.86
N GLY A 87 0.27 18.03 23.84
CA GLY A 87 -0.55 18.21 25.04
C GLY A 87 -1.94 17.60 24.95
N GLU A 88 -2.30 16.98 23.82
CA GLU A 88 -3.49 16.13 23.72
C GLU A 88 -3.21 14.70 24.19
N ASP A 89 -4.24 14.06 24.74
CA ASP A 89 -4.18 12.65 25.14
C ASP A 89 -4.73 11.75 24.03
N ALA A 90 -4.02 10.66 23.73
CA ALA A 90 -4.46 9.63 22.80
C ALA A 90 -4.56 8.26 23.50
N LEU A 91 -5.65 7.52 23.24
CA LEU A 91 -5.82 6.15 23.73
C LEU A 91 -5.27 5.15 22.71
N VAL A 92 -4.19 4.45 23.07
CA VAL A 92 -3.65 3.33 22.30
C VAL A 92 -4.05 2.01 22.97
N LEU A 93 -4.72 1.14 22.23
CA LEU A 93 -5.08 -0.19 22.72
C LEU A 93 -3.93 -1.17 22.49
N HIS A 94 -3.35 -1.67 23.57
CA HIS A 94 -2.24 -2.60 23.53
C HIS A 94 -2.73 -4.05 23.41
N SER A 95 -2.37 -4.70 22.30
CA SER A 95 -2.68 -6.12 22.05
C SER A 95 -1.48 -6.91 21.50
N GLY A 96 -0.26 -6.42 21.76
CA GLY A 96 1.00 -7.02 21.31
C GLY A 96 1.90 -6.04 20.54
N TYR A 97 2.90 -6.59 19.85
CA TYR A 97 4.02 -5.85 19.27
C TYR A 97 3.64 -4.57 18.52
N PHE A 98 2.60 -4.60 17.67
CA PHE A 98 2.22 -3.43 16.87
C PHE A 98 1.58 -2.30 17.70
N GLY A 99 0.81 -2.64 18.75
CA GLY A 99 0.23 -1.64 19.65
C GLY A 99 1.31 -1.01 20.55
N ASP A 100 2.21 -1.84 21.07
CA ASP A 100 3.36 -1.38 21.87
C ASP A 100 4.28 -0.48 21.03
N SER A 101 4.61 -0.92 19.81
CA SER A 101 5.47 -0.14 18.91
C SER A 101 4.86 1.18 18.48
N PHE A 102 3.53 1.26 18.33
CA PHE A 102 2.88 2.52 17.95
C PHE A 102 2.85 3.53 19.12
N ALA A 103 2.86 3.07 20.37
CA ALA A 103 2.87 3.95 21.54
C ALA A 103 4.28 4.48 21.88
N ASP A 104 5.32 3.70 21.59
CA ASP A 104 6.70 3.99 22.00
C ASP A 104 7.50 4.85 20.99
N TRP A 105 7.01 4.99 19.76
CA TRP A 105 7.68 5.69 18.65
C TRP A 105 7.21 7.13 18.48
#